data_AF-A0A409WIG2-F1
#
_entry.id   AF-A0A409WIG2-F1
#
_cell.length_a   1.000
_cell.length_b   1.000
_cell.length_c   1.000
_cell.angle_alpha   90.00
_cell.angle_beta   90.00
_cell.angle_gamma   90.00
#
_symmetry.space_group_name_H-M   'P 1'
#
loop_
_entity.id
_entity.type
_entity.pdbx_description
1 polymer ?
#
loop_
_entity_poly.entity_id
_entity_poly.type
_entity_poly.pdbx_seq_one_letter_code
_entity_poly.pdbx_strand_id
1 'polypeptide(L)'
;MALTHRVPQIDLASVLLQSHPSIDLRVQNYENSTRNFLKALTTYKNRAITTISERRKHQAAERKKVLERIQAVEKETNQCKLKEIDLVAQLEREKEDRKDAELLVASFKRQLATIRDKYTTVDAEIEQYRVLTLNLRRDRQREASFVIDISFQTYKVITSSPNLPSMTILVNNLNDTRDIYAFIRDVRTAYSTLLDATLS
;
A
#
# COMPACT_ATOMS: atom_id res chain seq x y z
N MET A 1 13.14 42.09 70.46
CA MET A 1 14.15 42.44 71.51
C MET A 1 14.11 43.95 71.70
N ALA A 2 13.53 44.42 72.80
CA ALA A 2 13.35 45.84 73.08
C ALA A 2 14.64 46.42 73.67
N LEU A 3 15.27 47.36 72.96
CA LEU A 3 16.37 48.15 73.51
C LEU A 3 15.78 49.26 74.38
N THR A 4 15.79 49.03 75.69
CA THR A 4 15.41 50.02 76.69
C THR A 4 16.32 51.25 76.55
N HIS A 5 15.74 52.38 76.13
CA HIS A 5 16.42 53.67 76.16
C HIS A 5 16.69 54.04 77.62
N ARG A 6 17.90 53.77 78.11
CA ARG A 6 18.35 54.31 79.40
C ARG A 6 18.56 55.81 79.24
N VAL A 7 17.69 56.59 79.87
CA VAL A 7 17.93 58.02 80.08
C VAL A 7 19.22 58.15 80.88
N PRO A 8 20.20 58.98 80.47
CA PRO A 8 21.38 59.22 81.28
C PRO A 8 20.94 59.84 82.61
N GLN A 9 21.00 59.06 83.69
CA GLN A 9 20.80 59.57 85.04
C GLN A 9 22.04 60.39 85.40
N ILE A 10 21.88 61.71 85.41
CA ILE A 10 22.90 62.62 85.93
C ILE A 10 22.76 62.61 87.45
N ASP A 11 23.77 62.11 88.14
CA ASP A 11 23.82 62.13 89.60
C ASP A 11 24.17 63.54 90.09
N LEU A 12 23.14 64.35 90.29
CA LEU A 12 23.23 65.75 90.71
C LEU A 12 23.97 65.94 92.04
N ALA A 13 23.91 64.96 92.95
CA ALA A 13 24.58 65.06 94.25
C ALA A 13 26.10 65.06 94.08
N SER A 14 26.61 64.21 93.18
CA SER A 14 28.04 64.12 92.86
C SER A 14 28.59 65.35 92.13
N VAL A 15 27.75 66.03 91.34
CA VAL A 15 28.13 67.22 90.57
C VAL A 15 28.19 68.46 91.47
N LEU A 16 27.25 68.62 92.40
CA LEU A 16 27.18 69.78 93.31
C LEU A 16 28.28 69.79 94.39
N LEU A 17 28.95 68.66 94.64
CA LEU A 17 30.10 68.55 95.54
C LEU A 17 31.43 69.01 94.91
N GLN A 18 31.46 69.27 93.60
CA GLN A 18 32.67 69.71 92.89
C GLN A 18 32.91 71.22 93.08
N SER A 19 34.18 71.64 93.23
CA SER A 19 34.55 73.05 93.39
C SER A 19 34.18 73.94 92.20
N HIS A 20 34.06 73.36 91.00
CA HIS A 20 33.52 73.99 89.79
C HIS A 20 32.57 73.02 89.07
N PRO A 21 31.26 73.01 89.40
CA PRO A 21 30.33 72.06 88.82
C PRO A 21 30.13 72.35 87.33
N SER A 22 30.42 71.36 86.47
CA SER A 22 30.11 71.41 85.05
C SER A 22 29.39 70.13 84.63
N ILE A 23 28.32 70.29 83.83
CA ILE A 23 27.53 69.16 83.33
C ILE A 23 27.89 68.97 81.87
N ASP A 24 28.63 67.91 81.56
CA ASP A 24 28.87 67.49 80.18
C ASP A 24 27.59 66.88 79.61
N LEU A 25 26.94 67.63 78.72
CA LEU A 25 25.73 67.21 78.02
C LEU A 25 26.00 66.14 76.95
N ARG A 26 27.26 65.74 76.73
CA ARG A 26 27.69 64.72 75.76
C ARG A 26 27.17 64.98 74.34
N VAL A 27 27.10 66.26 73.95
CA VAL A 27 26.52 66.72 72.68
C VAL A 27 27.13 65.99 71.48
N GLN A 28 28.45 65.82 71.48
CA GLN A 28 29.18 65.11 70.41
C GLN A 28 28.75 63.63 70.26
N ASN A 29 28.47 62.93 71.37
CA ASN A 29 28.01 61.55 71.32
C ASN A 29 26.59 61.45 70.77
N TYR A 30 25.73 62.38 71.15
CA TYR A 30 24.37 62.49 70.61
C TYR A 30 24.37 62.82 69.11
N GLU A 31 25.21 63.77 68.68
CA GLU A 31 25.39 64.13 67.27
C GLU A 31 25.91 62.95 66.45
N ASN A 32 26.91 62.23 66.96
CA ASN A 32 27.47 61.04 66.32
C ASN A 32 26.41 59.92 66.21
N SER A 33 25.63 59.68 67.26
CA SER A 33 24.54 58.69 67.26
C SER A 33 23.45 59.06 66.24
N THR A 34 23.05 60.33 66.21
CA THR A 34 22.07 60.86 65.24
C THR A 34 22.57 60.71 63.80
N ARG A 35 23.84 61.06 63.53
CA ARG A 35 24.46 60.85 62.21
C ARG A 35 24.47 59.38 61.81
N ASN A 36 24.84 58.49 62.73
CA ASN A 36 24.85 57.04 62.48
C ASN A 36 23.44 56.50 62.19
N PHE A 37 22.44 56.93 62.96
CA PHE A 37 21.05 56.56 62.73
C PHE A 37 20.55 57.03 61.37
N LEU A 38 20.77 58.30 61.00
CA LEU A 38 20.35 58.85 59.70
C LEU A 38 21.05 58.13 58.53
N LYS A 39 22.34 57.77 58.70
CA LYS A 39 23.08 56.96 57.73
C LYS A 39 22.48 55.56 57.59
N ALA A 40 22.15 54.90 58.69
CA ALA A 40 21.50 53.59 58.70
C ALA A 40 20.11 53.64 58.05
N LEU A 41 19.31 54.67 58.36
CA LEU A 41 17.99 54.90 57.78
C LEU A 41 18.09 55.11 56.25
N THR A 42 19.02 55.95 55.81
CA THR A 42 19.29 56.19 54.38
C THR A 42 19.71 54.89 53.68
N THR A 43 20.59 54.11 54.31
CA THR A 43 21.06 52.83 53.76
C THR A 43 19.92 51.82 53.64
N TYR A 44 19.08 51.70 54.67
CA TYR A 44 17.90 50.84 54.65
C TYR A 44 16.91 51.24 53.55
N LYS A 45 16.60 52.54 53.43
CA LYS A 45 15.74 53.08 52.38
C LYS A 45 16.29 52.76 50.99
N ASN A 46 17.58 53.01 50.76
CA ASN A 46 18.22 52.76 49.47
C ASN A 46 18.21 51.26 49.13
N ARG A 47 18.51 50.39 50.11
CA ARG A 47 18.43 48.93 49.93
C ARG A 47 17.02 48.48 49.56
N ALA A 48 15.99 49.01 50.21
CA ALA A 48 14.60 48.70 49.90
C ALA A 48 14.23 49.13 48.47
N ILE A 49 14.61 50.36 48.07
CA ILE A 49 14.39 50.89 46.72
C ILE A 49 15.08 50.00 45.68
N THR A 50 16.36 49.68 45.88
CA THR A 50 17.12 48.82 44.96
C THR A 50 16.47 47.44 44.83
N THR A 51 16.11 46.81 45.96
CA THR A 51 15.48 45.48 45.96
C THR A 51 14.14 45.48 45.20
N ILE A 52 13.31 46.51 45.39
CA ILE A 52 12.03 46.65 44.66
C ILE A 52 12.28 46.86 43.16
N SER A 53 13.26 47.69 42.81
CA SER A 53 13.64 47.97 41.42
C SER A 53 14.14 46.70 40.72
N GLU A 54 15.03 45.94 41.36
CA GLU A 54 15.55 44.67 40.84
C GLU A 54 14.44 43.64 40.63
N ARG A 55 13.53 43.48 41.60
CA ARG A 55 12.37 42.56 41.46
C ARG A 55 11.49 42.95 40.29
N ARG A 56 11.20 44.24 40.10
CA ARG A 56 10.40 44.72 38.96
C ARG A 56 11.10 44.43 37.63
N LYS A 57 12.40 44.71 37.53
CA LYS A 57 13.20 44.43 36.33
C LYS A 57 13.21 42.93 36.02
N HIS A 58 13.45 42.10 37.02
CA HIS A 58 13.46 40.65 36.86
C HIS A 58 12.09 40.13 36.42
N GLN A 59 11.00 40.57 37.06
CA GLN A 59 9.65 40.16 36.67
C GLN A 59 9.29 40.62 35.25
N ALA A 60 9.71 41.82 34.85
CA ALA A 60 9.50 42.30 33.48
C ALA A 60 10.26 41.45 32.45
N ALA A 61 11.51 41.08 32.74
CA ALA A 61 12.31 40.22 31.88
C ALA A 61 11.71 38.81 31.74
N GLU A 62 11.29 38.21 32.86
CA GLU A 62 10.65 36.88 32.83
C GLU A 62 9.31 36.91 32.09
N ARG A 63 8.48 37.95 32.28
CA ARG A 63 7.23 38.12 31.51
C ARG A 63 7.50 38.21 30.01
N LYS A 64 8.51 38.98 29.61
CA LYS A 64 8.90 39.11 28.20
C LYS A 64 9.33 37.75 27.62
N LYS A 65 10.18 37.01 28.34
CA LYS A 65 10.64 35.68 27.93
C LYS A 65 9.49 34.68 27.78
N VAL A 66 8.52 34.70 28.70
CA VAL A 66 7.32 33.85 28.60
C VAL A 66 6.47 34.23 27.40
N LEU A 67 6.26 35.53 27.14
CA LEU A 67 5.50 36.00 25.96
C LEU A 67 6.15 35.57 24.64
N GLU A 68 7.47 35.71 24.52
CA GLU A 68 8.22 35.28 23.33
C GLU A 68 8.07 33.77 23.10
N ARG A 69 8.10 32.97 24.17
CA ARG A 69 7.90 31.52 24.09
C ARG A 69 6.47 31.17 23.67
N ILE A 70 5.47 31.87 24.18
CA ILE A 70 4.07 31.69 23.78
C ILE A 70 3.91 31.95 22.28
N GLN A 71 4.45 33.06 21.78
CA GLN A 71 4.37 33.40 20.36
C GLN A 71 5.09 32.39 19.46
N ALA A 72 6.25 31.88 19.91
CA ALA A 72 6.98 30.85 19.17
C ALA A 72 6.17 29.55 19.06
N VAL A 73 5.60 29.09 20.18
CA VAL A 73 4.76 27.88 20.21
C VAL A 73 3.49 28.04 19.39
N GLU A 74 2.86 29.21 19.44
CA GLU A 74 1.65 29.50 18.65
C GLU A 74 1.96 29.48 17.14
N LYS A 75 3.08 30.07 16.72
CA LYS A 75 3.53 30.03 15.33
C LYS A 75 3.79 28.61 14.85
N GLU A 76 4.50 27.81 15.65
CA GLU A 76 4.77 26.39 15.34
C GLU A 76 3.47 25.59 15.24
N THR A 77 2.56 25.78 16.20
CA THR A 77 1.24 25.13 16.21
C THR A 77 0.45 25.46 14.94
N ASN A 78 0.43 26.72 14.52
CA ASN A 78 -0.26 27.13 13.30
C ASN A 78 0.40 26.55 12.04
N GLN A 79 1.74 26.45 12.01
CA GLN A 79 2.44 25.79 10.92
C GLN A 79 2.11 24.29 10.84
N CYS A 80 2.04 23.60 11.98
CA CYS A 80 1.65 22.19 12.03
C CYS A 80 0.22 21.97 11.55
N LYS A 81 -0.72 22.83 11.95
CA LYS A 81 -2.12 22.78 11.46
C LYS A 81 -2.22 22.91 9.94
N LEU A 82 -1.45 23.81 9.34
CA LEU A 82 -1.43 23.97 7.88
C LEU A 82 -0.89 22.71 7.18
N LYS A 83 0.22 22.16 7.69
CA LYS A 83 0.78 20.89 7.16
C LYS A 83 -0.21 19.73 7.29
N GLU A 84 -0.95 19.68 8.39
CA GLU A 84 -1.97 18.65 8.60
C GLU A 84 -3.11 18.76 7.59
N ILE A 85 -3.60 19.97 7.32
CA ILE A 85 -4.62 20.22 6.27
C ILE A 85 -4.10 19.77 4.90
N ASP A 86 -2.87 20.13 4.54
CA ASP A 86 -2.26 19.74 3.27
C ASP A 86 -2.12 18.22 3.16
N LEU A 87 -1.71 17.55 4.25
CA LEU A 87 -1.56 16.10 4.28
C LEU A 87 -2.91 15.39 4.10
N VAL A 88 -3.97 15.88 4.77
CA VAL A 88 -5.32 15.34 4.61
C VAL A 88 -5.81 15.53 3.16
N ALA A 89 -5.53 16.69 2.56
CA ALA A 89 -5.88 16.94 1.16
C ALA A 89 -5.14 16.00 0.19
N GLN A 90 -3.87 15.68 0.46
CA GLN A 90 -3.10 14.71 -0.32
C GLN A 90 -3.66 13.29 -0.17
N LEU A 91 -3.99 12.88 1.05
CA LEU A 91 -4.55 11.55 1.33
C LEU A 91 -5.89 11.33 0.62
N GLU A 92 -6.77 12.34 0.59
CA GLU A 92 -8.05 12.20 -0.13
C GLU A 92 -7.86 12.12 -1.66
N ARG A 93 -6.88 12.85 -2.22
CA ARG A 93 -6.53 12.71 -3.66
C ARG A 93 -6.01 11.30 -3.95
N GLU A 94 -5.05 10.82 -3.17
CA GLU A 94 -4.45 9.49 -3.36
C GLU A 94 -5.50 8.38 -3.23
N LYS A 95 -6.47 8.55 -2.33
CA LYS A 95 -7.58 7.61 -2.15
C LYS A 95 -8.49 7.55 -3.37
N GLU A 96 -8.79 8.68 -4.00
CA GLU A 96 -9.57 8.70 -5.25
C GLU A 96 -8.77 8.10 -6.41
N ASP A 97 -7.49 8.47 -6.57
CA ASP A 97 -6.61 7.89 -7.58
C ASP A 97 -6.50 6.37 -7.43
N ARG A 98 -6.39 5.88 -6.19
CA ARG A 98 -6.39 4.44 -5.90
C ARG A 98 -7.69 3.77 -6.32
N LYS A 99 -8.83 4.39 -6.02
CA LYS A 99 -10.16 3.86 -6.38
C LYS A 99 -10.32 3.78 -7.91
N ASP A 100 -9.87 4.79 -8.64
CA ASP A 100 -9.88 4.77 -10.11
C ASP A 100 -8.96 3.68 -10.67
N ALA A 101 -7.76 3.52 -10.12
CA ALA A 101 -6.85 2.45 -10.49
C ALA A 101 -7.44 1.05 -10.19
N GLU A 102 -8.11 0.87 -9.05
CA GLU A 102 -8.80 -0.36 -8.69
C GLU A 102 -9.93 -0.71 -9.68
N LEU A 103 -10.69 0.30 -10.13
CA LEU A 103 -11.72 0.12 -11.16
C LEU A 103 -11.12 -0.31 -12.50
N LEU A 104 -10.00 0.31 -12.91
CA LEU A 104 -9.28 -0.09 -14.13
C LEU A 104 -8.77 -1.53 -14.04
N VAL A 105 -8.15 -1.91 -12.92
CA VAL A 105 -7.69 -3.28 -12.68
C VAL A 105 -8.85 -4.27 -12.72
N ALA A 106 -9.98 -3.95 -12.11
CA ALA A 106 -11.18 -4.78 -12.18
C ALA A 106 -11.68 -4.95 -13.62
N SER A 107 -11.66 -3.88 -14.41
CA SER A 107 -12.04 -3.92 -15.83
C SER A 107 -11.09 -4.83 -16.64
N PHE A 108 -9.78 -4.71 -16.47
CA PHE A 108 -8.79 -5.53 -17.17
C PHE A 108 -8.87 -7.00 -16.77
N LYS A 109 -9.14 -7.30 -15.49
CA LYS A 109 -9.38 -8.67 -15.03
C LYS A 109 -10.57 -9.30 -15.73
N ARG A 110 -11.67 -8.56 -15.92
CA ARG A 110 -12.85 -9.03 -16.67
C ARG A 110 -12.50 -9.27 -18.15
N GLN A 111 -11.79 -8.35 -18.79
CA GLN A 111 -11.35 -8.52 -20.19
C GLN A 111 -10.45 -9.74 -20.36
N LEU A 112 -9.50 -9.95 -19.44
CA LEU A 112 -8.62 -11.12 -19.44
C LEU A 112 -9.40 -12.42 -19.27
N ALA A 113 -10.43 -12.45 -18.41
CA ALA A 113 -11.30 -13.61 -18.27
C ALA A 113 -12.02 -13.91 -19.59
N THR A 114 -12.60 -12.89 -20.23
CA THR A 114 -13.26 -13.07 -21.55
C THR A 114 -12.31 -13.60 -22.62
N ILE A 115 -11.05 -13.13 -22.66
CA ILE A 115 -10.05 -13.62 -23.62
C ILE A 115 -9.67 -15.07 -23.32
N ARG A 116 -9.51 -15.42 -22.04
CA ARG A 116 -9.24 -16.81 -21.63
C ARG A 116 -10.37 -17.75 -22.03
N ASP A 117 -11.62 -17.34 -21.83
CA ASP A 117 -12.78 -18.14 -22.25
C ASP A 117 -12.77 -18.35 -23.77
N LYS A 118 -12.50 -17.31 -24.56
CA LYS A 118 -12.35 -17.43 -26.02
C LYS A 118 -11.23 -18.38 -26.41
N TYR A 119 -10.09 -18.30 -25.74
CA TYR A 119 -8.96 -19.21 -25.97
C TYR A 119 -9.37 -20.66 -25.71
N THR A 120 -10.06 -20.92 -24.59
CA THR A 120 -10.55 -22.28 -24.29
C THR A 120 -11.56 -22.80 -25.30
N THR A 121 -12.45 -21.95 -25.84
CA THR A 121 -13.38 -22.34 -26.90
C THR A 121 -12.64 -22.70 -28.18
N VAL A 122 -11.69 -21.86 -28.61
CA VAL A 122 -10.90 -22.10 -29.82
C VAL A 122 -10.04 -23.35 -29.68
N ASP A 123 -9.41 -23.59 -28.53
CA ASP A 123 -8.64 -24.81 -28.27
C ASP A 123 -9.52 -26.06 -28.36
N ALA A 124 -10.76 -25.99 -27.86
CA ALA A 124 -11.71 -27.09 -27.99
C ALA A 124 -12.11 -27.34 -29.46
N GLU A 125 -12.35 -26.28 -30.24
CA GLU A 125 -12.64 -26.38 -31.68
C GLU A 125 -11.45 -26.97 -32.46
N ILE A 126 -10.22 -26.53 -32.17
CA ILE A 126 -9.00 -27.08 -32.77
C ILE A 126 -8.92 -28.59 -32.53
N GLU A 127 -9.17 -29.03 -31.30
CA GLU A 127 -9.11 -30.45 -30.96
C GLU A 127 -10.22 -31.26 -31.66
N GLN A 128 -11.42 -30.70 -31.78
CA GLN A 128 -12.49 -31.31 -32.58
C GLN A 128 -12.10 -31.45 -34.06
N TYR A 129 -11.52 -30.41 -34.66
CA TYR A 129 -11.05 -30.47 -36.06
C TYR A 129 -9.91 -31.47 -36.25
N ARG A 130 -9.02 -31.62 -35.27
CA ARG A 130 -7.96 -32.64 -35.30
C ARG A 130 -8.55 -34.04 -35.33
N VAL A 131 -9.49 -34.34 -34.44
CA VAL A 131 -10.18 -35.64 -34.40
C VAL A 131 -10.90 -35.90 -35.73
N LEU A 132 -11.66 -34.93 -36.24
CA LEU A 132 -12.34 -35.04 -37.52
C LEU A 132 -11.36 -35.32 -38.68
N THR A 133 -10.25 -34.58 -38.73
CA THR A 133 -9.22 -34.75 -39.76
C THR A 133 -8.56 -36.13 -39.69
N LEU A 134 -8.30 -36.64 -38.47
CA LEU A 134 -7.77 -37.99 -38.27
C LEU A 134 -8.75 -39.06 -38.75
N ASN A 135 -10.04 -38.92 -38.43
CA ASN A 135 -11.09 -39.83 -38.89
C ASN A 135 -11.20 -39.84 -40.42
N LEU A 136 -11.26 -38.65 -41.05
CA LEU A 136 -11.31 -38.53 -42.51
C LEU A 136 -10.07 -39.12 -43.20
N ARG A 137 -8.88 -38.94 -42.61
CA ARG A 137 -7.65 -39.58 -43.10
C ARG A 137 -7.72 -41.10 -43.00
N ARG A 138 -8.22 -41.63 -41.88
CA ARG A 138 -8.43 -43.07 -41.69
C ARG A 138 -9.42 -43.62 -42.71
N ASP A 139 -10.52 -42.91 -42.98
CA ASP A 139 -11.50 -43.32 -43.99
C ASP A 139 -10.94 -43.27 -45.41
N ARG A 140 -10.13 -42.25 -45.76
CA ARG A 140 -9.43 -42.20 -47.05
C ARG A 140 -8.42 -43.33 -47.22
N GLN A 141 -7.81 -43.81 -46.14
CA GLN A 141 -6.93 -44.99 -46.20
C GLN A 141 -7.69 -46.31 -46.39
N ARG A 142 -9.04 -46.31 -46.34
CA ARG A 142 -9.90 -47.48 -46.60
C ARG A 142 -10.29 -47.59 -48.08
N GLU A 143 -9.35 -47.29 -48.99
CA GLU A 143 -9.56 -47.50 -50.43
C GLU A 143 -9.51 -49.00 -50.75
N ALA A 144 -10.58 -49.51 -51.38
CA ALA A 144 -10.62 -50.86 -51.94
C ALA A 144 -10.40 -50.80 -53.45
N SER A 145 -9.50 -51.64 -53.96
CA SER A 145 -9.15 -51.72 -55.37
C SER A 145 -9.10 -53.18 -55.82
N PHE A 146 -9.33 -53.40 -57.11
CA PHE A 146 -9.08 -54.68 -57.76
C PHE A 146 -8.75 -54.44 -59.23
N VAL A 147 -8.01 -55.37 -59.83
CA VAL A 147 -7.63 -55.32 -61.25
C VAL A 147 -8.19 -56.55 -61.94
N ILE A 148 -8.93 -56.37 -63.04
CA ILE A 148 -9.43 -57.46 -63.88
C ILE A 148 -8.62 -57.52 -65.17
N ASP A 149 -8.18 -58.72 -65.52
CA ASP A 149 -7.69 -59.06 -66.84
C ASP A 149 -8.87 -59.30 -67.80
N ILE A 150 -8.89 -58.53 -68.90
CA ILE A 150 -9.90 -58.62 -69.97
C ILE A 150 -9.31 -59.17 -71.27
N SER A 151 -8.05 -59.63 -71.25
CA SER A 151 -7.33 -60.07 -72.45
C SER A 151 -7.89 -61.36 -73.06
N PHE A 152 -8.64 -62.13 -72.27
CA PHE A 152 -9.22 -63.41 -72.67
C PHE A 152 -10.73 -63.41 -72.54
N GLN A 153 -11.36 -64.40 -73.16
CA GLN A 153 -12.79 -64.63 -73.02
C GLN A 153 -13.18 -65.06 -71.60
N THR A 154 -12.24 -65.31 -70.68
CA THR A 154 -12.55 -65.51 -69.26
C THR A 154 -11.93 -64.37 -68.44
N TYR A 155 -12.75 -63.68 -67.67
CA TYR A 155 -12.34 -62.64 -66.76
C TYR A 155 -11.58 -63.25 -65.58
N LYS A 156 -10.48 -62.59 -65.20
CA LYS A 156 -9.68 -62.98 -64.04
C LYS A 156 -9.33 -61.74 -63.22
N VAL A 157 -9.54 -61.79 -61.91
CA VAL A 157 -9.01 -60.75 -61.02
C VAL A 157 -7.53 -61.04 -60.76
N ILE A 158 -6.67 -60.10 -61.13
CA ILE A 158 -5.21 -60.20 -60.98
C ILE A 158 -4.80 -59.85 -59.55
N THR A 159 -5.35 -58.74 -59.03
CA THR A 159 -5.07 -58.25 -57.68
C THR A 159 -6.33 -57.68 -57.06
N SER A 160 -6.42 -57.77 -55.73
CA SER A 160 -7.44 -57.14 -54.91
C SER A 160 -6.80 -56.65 -53.60
N SER A 161 -7.12 -55.43 -53.19
CA SER A 161 -6.62 -54.84 -51.94
C SER A 161 -7.71 -53.98 -51.31
N PRO A 162 -8.17 -54.27 -50.09
CA PRO A 162 -7.83 -55.46 -49.29
C PRO A 162 -8.26 -56.77 -49.97
N ASN A 163 -7.71 -57.92 -49.56
CA ASN A 163 -8.11 -59.20 -50.15
C ASN A 163 -9.58 -59.49 -49.80
N LEU A 164 -10.39 -59.82 -50.80
CA LEU A 164 -11.80 -60.10 -50.65
C LEU A 164 -12.04 -61.62 -50.75
N PRO A 165 -12.41 -62.31 -49.65
CA PRO A 165 -12.59 -63.77 -49.65
C PRO A 165 -13.63 -64.28 -50.66
N SER A 166 -14.66 -63.48 -50.94
CA SER A 166 -15.72 -63.80 -51.90
C SER A 166 -15.33 -63.51 -53.37
N MET A 167 -14.13 -62.96 -53.64
CA MET A 167 -13.74 -62.53 -54.98
C MET A 167 -13.82 -63.66 -56.02
N THR A 168 -13.37 -64.86 -55.67
CA THR A 168 -13.42 -66.03 -56.58
C THR A 168 -14.85 -66.37 -56.99
N ILE A 169 -15.79 -66.30 -56.05
CA ILE A 169 -17.21 -66.59 -56.31
C ILE A 169 -17.79 -65.52 -57.25
N LEU A 170 -17.50 -64.25 -56.98
CA LEU A 170 -17.96 -63.13 -57.82
C LEU A 170 -17.41 -63.22 -59.24
N VAL A 171 -16.14 -63.60 -59.41
CA VAL A 171 -15.51 -63.75 -60.74
C VAL A 171 -16.11 -64.93 -61.52
N ASN A 172 -16.46 -66.04 -60.86
CA ASN A 172 -17.14 -67.15 -61.51
C ASN A 172 -18.52 -66.72 -62.03
N ASN A 173 -19.30 -66.03 -61.19
CA ASN A 173 -20.60 -65.49 -61.60
C ASN A 173 -20.49 -64.50 -62.77
N LEU A 174 -19.42 -63.68 -62.80
CA LEU A 174 -19.15 -62.78 -63.92
C LEU A 174 -18.84 -63.55 -65.21
N ASN A 175 -18.08 -64.64 -65.13
CA ASN A 175 -17.76 -65.48 -66.29
C ASN A 175 -19.00 -66.19 -66.87
N ASP A 176 -19.93 -66.58 -65.99
CA ASP A 176 -21.18 -67.25 -66.37
C ASP A 176 -22.20 -66.26 -66.97
N THR A 177 -22.40 -65.10 -66.33
CA THR A 177 -23.46 -64.14 -66.70
C THR A 177 -23.01 -63.08 -67.70
N ARG A 178 -21.71 -62.77 -67.75
CA ARG A 178 -21.13 -61.64 -68.49
C ARG A 178 -21.64 -60.25 -68.06
N ASP A 179 -22.32 -60.15 -66.92
CA ASP A 179 -22.82 -58.89 -66.38
C ASP A 179 -21.77 -58.19 -65.51
N ILE A 180 -20.96 -57.34 -66.15
CA ILE A 180 -19.91 -56.55 -65.48
C ILE A 180 -20.53 -55.59 -64.46
N TYR A 181 -21.72 -55.04 -64.74
CA TYR A 181 -22.34 -54.06 -63.85
C TYR A 181 -22.80 -54.70 -62.54
N ALA A 182 -23.46 -55.87 -62.63
CA ALA A 182 -23.82 -56.67 -61.46
C ALA A 182 -22.57 -57.06 -60.66
N PHE A 183 -21.50 -57.51 -61.32
CA PHE A 183 -20.24 -57.83 -60.66
C PHE A 183 -19.65 -56.65 -59.89
N ILE A 184 -19.53 -55.46 -60.51
CA ILE A 184 -18.97 -54.26 -59.84
C ILE A 184 -19.83 -53.88 -58.63
N ARG A 185 -21.16 -53.94 -58.77
CA ARG A 185 -22.10 -53.66 -57.67
C ARG A 185 -21.92 -54.64 -56.51
N ASP A 186 -21.78 -55.93 -56.82
CA ASP A 186 -21.68 -56.98 -55.81
C ASP A 186 -20.29 -56.95 -55.12
N VAL A 187 -19.21 -56.65 -55.87
CA VAL A 187 -17.87 -56.40 -55.31
C VAL A 187 -17.88 -55.17 -54.41
N ARG A 188 -18.51 -54.07 -54.81
CA ARG A 188 -18.66 -52.88 -53.97
C ARG A 188 -19.41 -53.19 -52.67
N THR A 189 -20.48 -53.98 -52.77
CA THR A 189 -21.27 -54.40 -51.60
C THR A 189 -20.43 -55.25 -50.66
N ALA A 190 -19.70 -56.23 -51.20
CA ALA A 190 -18.83 -57.10 -50.42
C ALA A 190 -17.67 -56.36 -49.74
N TYR A 191 -17.07 -55.36 -50.41
CA TYR A 191 -16.09 -54.48 -49.79
C TYR A 191 -16.69 -53.59 -48.70
N SER A 192 -17.90 -53.06 -48.90
CA SER A 192 -18.60 -52.30 -47.85
C SER A 192 -18.78 -53.17 -46.61
N THR A 193 -19.32 -54.38 -46.77
CA THR A 193 -19.52 -55.32 -45.64
C THR A 193 -18.19 -55.69 -44.98
N LEU A 194 -17.14 -55.95 -45.75
CA LEU A 194 -15.82 -56.29 -45.21
C LEU A 194 -15.21 -55.14 -44.42
N LEU A 195 -15.29 -53.91 -44.95
CA LEU A 195 -14.76 -52.73 -44.28
C LEU A 195 -15.61 -52.38 -43.04
N ASP A 196 -16.93 -52.52 -43.10
CA ASP A 196 -17.83 -52.25 -41.96
C ASP A 196 -17.66 -53.28 -40.84
N ALA A 197 -17.41 -54.56 -41.17
CA ALA A 197 -17.14 -55.61 -40.17
C ALA A 197 -15.84 -55.40 -39.38
N THR A 198 -14.86 -54.67 -39.93
CA THR A 198 -13.62 -54.32 -39.21
C THR A 198 -13.78 -53.18 -38.18
N LEU A 199 -15.01 -52.67 -37.98
CA LEU A 199 -15.35 -51.60 -37.03
C LEU A 199 -16.17 -52.06 -35.81
N SER A 200 -16.53 -53.34 -35.68
CA SER A 200 -17.13 -53.93 -34.46
C SER A 200 -16.06 -54.57 -33.58
#